data_AF-A0A0F9R103-F1
#
_entry.id   AF-A0A0F9R103-F1
#
_cell.length_a   1.000
_cell.length_b   1.000
_cell.length_c   1.000
_cell.angle_alpha   90.00
_cell.angle_beta   90.00
_cell.angle_gamma   90.00
#
_symmetry.space_group_name_H-M   'P 1'
#
loop_
_entity.id
_entity.type
_entity.pdbx_description
1 polymer ?
#
loop_
_entity_poly.entity_id
_entity_poly.type
_entity_poly.pdbx_seq_one_letter_code
_entity_poly.pdbx_strand_id
1 'polypeptide(L)'
;MQTLAQYQQLDVDAILSGIADWLVKESPILGILPQKPIQGNSYLYNISLTLPTAAWVATGQQLSESTGTFEQRSTNIFTLIQDALTDKGAIAMNSTQDPEVVDMMLAAQAMAHEWEKTFIHGQTTTGSTSKQFKGLLRMIAEFESASTTDLDGATAG
;
A
#
# COMPACT_ATOMS: atom_id res chain seq x y z
N MET A 1 -12.80 18.22 -4.78
CA MET A 1 -13.43 19.53 -4.68
C MET A 1 -14.68 19.41 -3.84
N GLN A 2 -14.70 20.05 -2.68
CA GLN A 2 -15.87 20.05 -1.81
C GLN A 2 -16.95 21.00 -2.34
N THR A 3 -18.17 20.82 -1.84
CA THR A 3 -19.31 21.65 -2.23
C THR A 3 -19.26 23.01 -1.55
N LEU A 4 -19.93 24.01 -2.13
CA LEU A 4 -19.99 25.36 -1.56
C LEU A 4 -20.58 25.37 -0.13
N ALA A 5 -21.52 24.46 0.15
CA ALA A 5 -22.11 24.28 1.47
C ALA A 5 -21.13 23.72 2.52
N GLN A 6 -20.09 22.99 2.09
CA GLN A 6 -19.01 22.53 2.99
C GLN A 6 -18.04 23.67 3.30
N TYR A 7 -17.67 24.49 2.33
CA TYR A 7 -16.81 25.65 2.59
C TYR A 7 -17.47 26.68 3.51
N GLN A 8 -18.79 26.84 3.45
CA GLN A 8 -19.53 27.71 4.39
C GLN A 8 -19.43 27.25 5.85
N GLN A 9 -19.17 25.96 6.12
CA GLN A 9 -18.98 25.47 7.49
C GLN A 9 -17.62 25.87 8.07
N LEU A 10 -16.63 26.19 7.21
CA LEU A 10 -15.29 26.62 7.63
C LEU A 10 -15.24 28.10 8.04
N ASP A 11 -16.28 28.90 7.77
CA ASP A 11 -16.28 30.36 7.93
C ASP A 11 -17.12 30.86 9.14
N VAL A 12 -17.40 29.99 10.12
CA VAL A 12 -18.40 30.26 11.17
C VAL A 12 -17.80 30.80 12.48
N ASP A 13 -16.54 30.53 12.82
CA ASP A 13 -15.95 31.05 14.07
C ASP A 13 -14.41 31.12 14.07
N ALA A 14 -13.85 32.32 14.24
CA ALA A 14 -12.40 32.55 14.23
C ALA A 14 -11.68 32.07 15.51
N ILE A 15 -12.40 31.87 16.61
CA ILE A 15 -11.82 31.46 17.91
C ILE A 15 -11.60 29.94 17.98
N LEU A 16 -12.24 29.17 17.10
CA LEU A 16 -12.05 27.73 16.94
C LEU A 16 -11.40 27.43 15.58
N SER A 17 -10.32 28.14 15.25
CA SER A 17 -9.58 27.93 14.00
C SER A 17 -8.86 26.57 14.03
N GLY A 18 -9.56 25.54 13.60
CA GLY A 18 -9.03 24.21 13.34
C GLY A 18 -10.19 23.26 13.13
N ILE A 19 -10.23 22.60 11.97
CA ILE A 19 -10.97 21.34 11.90
C ILE A 19 -10.36 20.48 13.00
N ALA A 20 -11.15 20.13 14.01
CA ALA A 20 -10.72 19.22 15.06
C ALA A 20 -10.54 17.85 14.40
N ASP A 21 -9.35 17.63 13.83
CA ASP A 21 -9.03 16.40 13.11
C ASP A 21 -8.62 15.34 14.13
N TRP A 22 -9.61 14.87 14.89
CA TRP A 22 -9.42 13.94 16.01
C TRP A 22 -9.35 12.48 15.54
N LEU A 23 -9.82 12.18 14.33
CA LEU A 23 -10.07 10.83 13.88
C LEU A 23 -8.96 10.27 12.97
N VAL A 24 -8.29 11.11 12.20
CA VAL A 24 -7.45 10.62 11.11
C VAL A 24 -5.97 10.94 11.40
N LYS A 25 -5.25 9.90 11.80
CA LYS A 25 -3.82 9.97 12.17
C LYS A 25 -2.93 9.85 10.95
N GLU A 26 -1.74 10.46 11.03
CA GLU A 26 -0.63 10.16 10.12
C GLU A 26 -0.29 8.66 10.16
N SER A 27 0.15 8.12 9.02
CA SER A 27 0.56 6.71 8.91
C SER A 27 1.89 6.47 9.65
N PRO A 28 1.92 5.72 10.77
CA PRO A 28 3.18 5.36 11.41
C PRO A 28 4.03 4.40 10.57
N ILE A 29 3.40 3.61 9.69
CA ILE A 29 4.09 2.58 8.91
C ILE A 29 4.94 3.23 7.81
N LEU A 30 4.40 4.23 7.09
CA LEU A 30 5.15 4.98 6.07
C LEU A 30 6.38 5.69 6.63
N GLY A 31 6.32 6.20 7.86
CA GLY A 31 7.42 6.93 8.48
C GLY A 31 8.60 6.06 8.92
N ILE A 32 8.37 4.77 9.16
CA ILE A 32 9.40 3.84 9.68
C ILE A 32 10.00 2.97 8.56
N LEU A 33 9.26 2.77 7.47
CA LEU A 33 9.65 1.83 6.41
C LEU A 33 10.79 2.41 5.54
N PRO A 34 11.95 1.72 5.43
CA PRO A 34 13.05 2.19 4.59
C PRO A 34 12.71 2.03 3.10
N GLN A 35 12.75 3.15 2.36
CA GLN A 35 12.52 3.14 0.91
C GLN A 35 13.84 2.92 0.17
N LYS A 36 13.88 1.94 -0.74
CA LYS A 36 15.03 1.67 -1.60
C LYS A 36 14.69 2.02 -3.05
N PRO A 37 15.51 2.83 -3.74
CA PRO A 37 15.30 3.09 -5.15
C PRO A 37 15.53 1.82 -5.97
N ILE A 38 14.64 1.56 -6.92
CA ILE A 38 14.72 0.44 -7.86
C ILE A 38 14.70 1.03 -9.27
N GLN A 39 15.62 0.58 -10.10
CA GLN A 39 15.65 0.93 -11.52
C GLN A 39 14.89 -0.14 -12.32
N GLY A 40 13.77 0.24 -12.94
CA GLY A 40 12.95 -0.66 -13.76
C GLY A 40 11.48 -0.66 -13.35
N ASN A 41 10.65 -1.41 -14.10
CA ASN A 41 9.20 -1.49 -13.89
C ASN A 41 8.78 -2.58 -12.89
N SER A 42 9.70 -3.49 -12.54
CA SER A 42 9.47 -4.58 -11.61
C SER A 42 10.76 -4.98 -10.88
N TYR A 43 10.60 -5.55 -9.70
CA TYR A 43 11.67 -6.14 -8.92
C TYR A 43 11.58 -7.66 -9.00
N LEU A 44 12.63 -8.28 -9.54
CA LEU A 44 12.77 -9.73 -9.66
C LEU A 44 13.63 -10.24 -8.50
N TYR A 45 13.15 -11.26 -7.81
CA TYR A 45 13.86 -11.89 -6.71
C TYR A 45 13.74 -13.42 -6.79
N ASN A 46 14.81 -14.12 -6.39
CA ASN A 46 14.84 -15.57 -6.38
C ASN A 46 14.62 -16.06 -4.96
N ILE A 47 13.72 -17.04 -4.79
CA ILE A 47 13.50 -17.73 -3.52
C ILE A 47 13.96 -19.19 -3.64
N SER A 48 14.46 -19.75 -2.55
CA SER A 48 14.76 -21.18 -2.44
C SER A 48 13.52 -21.90 -1.91
N LEU A 49 13.00 -22.87 -2.66
CA LEU A 49 11.81 -23.63 -2.26
C LEU A 49 12.19 -24.84 -1.42
N THR A 50 13.24 -25.55 -1.82
CA THR A 50 13.68 -26.78 -1.15
C THR A 50 15.17 -26.73 -0.86
N LEU A 51 15.53 -27.16 0.35
CA LEU A 51 16.91 -27.42 0.71
C LEU A 51 17.29 -28.84 0.27
N PRO A 52 18.53 -29.05 -0.19
CA PRO A 52 19.03 -30.40 -0.45
C PRO A 52 19.11 -31.19 0.85
N THR A 53 18.78 -32.47 0.79
CA THR A 53 18.81 -33.36 1.95
C THR A 53 20.16 -34.07 2.08
N ALA A 54 20.61 -34.29 3.32
CA ALA A 54 21.79 -35.08 3.62
C ALA A 54 21.38 -36.49 4.05
N ALA A 55 21.99 -37.53 3.47
CA ALA A 55 21.71 -38.92 3.79
C ALA A 55 22.95 -39.65 4.31
N TRP A 56 22.73 -40.54 5.28
CA TRP A 56 23.75 -41.46 5.78
C TRP A 56 23.79 -42.72 4.91
N VAL A 57 24.98 -43.17 4.54
CA VAL A 57 25.15 -44.31 3.62
C VAL A 57 26.12 -45.34 4.21
N ALA A 58 25.77 -46.62 4.11
CA ALA A 58 26.64 -47.73 4.50
C ALA A 58 27.69 -48.03 3.43
N THR A 59 28.78 -48.71 3.80
CA THR A 59 29.84 -49.12 2.87
C THR A 59 29.28 -49.98 1.72
N GLY A 60 29.44 -49.49 0.48
CA GLY A 60 28.99 -50.17 -0.75
C GLY A 60 27.67 -49.68 -1.34
N GLN A 61 26.98 -48.73 -0.70
CA GLN A 61 25.74 -48.14 -1.23
C GLN A 61 26.00 -46.82 -2.00
N GLN A 62 25.19 -46.57 -3.02
CA GLN A 62 25.28 -45.35 -3.83
C GLN A 62 24.56 -44.19 -3.14
N LEU A 63 25.25 -43.06 -2.99
CA LEU A 63 24.65 -41.81 -2.51
C LEU A 63 23.72 -41.26 -3.61
N SER A 64 22.45 -41.05 -3.29
CA SER A 64 21.52 -40.38 -4.20
C SER A 64 21.71 -38.87 -4.07
N GLU A 65 21.98 -38.19 -5.18
CA GLU A 65 22.16 -36.75 -5.19
C GLU A 65 20.83 -36.03 -4.94
N SER A 66 20.84 -35.07 -4.01
CA SER A 66 19.70 -34.20 -3.73
C SER A 66 20.09 -32.77 -4.09
N THR A 67 19.32 -32.16 -4.99
CA THR A 67 19.49 -30.75 -5.40
C THR A 67 18.32 -29.92 -4.90
N GLY A 68 18.63 -28.71 -4.40
CA GLY A 68 17.60 -27.74 -4.03
C GLY A 68 17.00 -27.06 -5.25
N THR A 69 15.75 -26.62 -5.16
CA THR A 69 15.08 -25.86 -6.22
C THR A 69 14.97 -24.38 -5.89
N PHE A 70 15.00 -23.55 -6.93
CA PHE A 70 14.81 -22.10 -6.85
C PHE A 70 13.67 -21.67 -7.77
N GLU A 71 12.92 -20.65 -7.35
CA GLU A 71 11.88 -20.01 -8.16
C GLU A 71 12.17 -18.52 -8.26
N GLN A 72 11.99 -17.96 -9.45
CA GLN A 72 12.02 -16.53 -9.66
C GLN A 72 10.62 -15.95 -9.51
N ARG A 73 10.48 -14.94 -8.65
CA ARG A 73 9.25 -14.17 -8.45
C ARG A 73 9.44 -12.73 -8.87
N SER A 74 8.35 -12.09 -9.25
CA SER A 74 8.33 -10.68 -9.63
C SER A 74 7.31 -9.91 -8.79
N THR A 75 7.67 -8.67 -8.46
CA THR A 75 6.71 -7.67 -7.97
C THR A 75 6.78 -6.43 -8.85
N ASN A 76 5.62 -5.95 -9.28
CA ASN A 76 5.52 -4.75 -10.09
C ASN A 76 5.48 -3.50 -9.20
N ILE A 77 5.91 -2.37 -9.75
CA ILE A 77 5.85 -1.07 -9.09
C ILE A 77 4.57 -0.36 -9.55
N PHE A 78 3.88 0.28 -8.61
CA PHE A 78 2.66 1.04 -8.87
C PHE A 78 2.76 2.44 -8.28
N THR A 79 2.02 3.39 -8.85
CA THR A 79 2.01 4.78 -8.42
C THR A 79 0.66 5.12 -7.81
N LEU A 80 0.68 5.63 -6.58
CA LEU A 80 -0.49 6.21 -5.91
C LEU A 80 -0.44 7.73 -6.06
N ILE A 81 -1.52 8.33 -6.55
CA ILE A 81 -1.67 9.77 -6.74
C ILE A 81 -3.09 10.15 -6.33
N GLN A 82 -3.24 11.30 -5.70
CA GLN A 82 -4.54 11.90 -5.44
C GLN A 82 -4.44 13.43 -5.62
N ASP A 83 -5.55 14.05 -6.03
CA ASP A 83 -5.64 15.44 -6.45
C ASP A 83 -6.55 16.25 -5.52
N ALA A 84 -6.15 17.49 -5.22
CA ALA A 84 -6.87 18.45 -4.39
C ALA A 84 -7.15 19.70 -5.22
N LEU A 85 -8.41 19.87 -5.64
CA LEU A 85 -8.85 21.01 -6.44
C LEU A 85 -9.80 21.89 -5.62
N THR A 86 -9.44 23.17 -5.51
CA THR A 86 -10.23 24.20 -4.83
C THR A 86 -10.56 25.32 -5.82
N ASP A 87 -11.79 25.83 -5.77
CA ASP A 87 -12.21 26.98 -6.58
C ASP A 87 -11.65 28.27 -6.00
N LYS A 88 -11.06 29.12 -6.85
CA LYS A 88 -10.56 30.44 -6.48
C LYS A 88 -11.67 31.35 -5.92
N GLY A 89 -12.92 31.15 -6.35
CA GLY A 89 -14.06 31.84 -5.77
C GLY A 89 -14.29 31.49 -4.30
N ALA A 90 -14.11 30.21 -3.94
CA ALA A 90 -14.24 29.75 -2.56
C ALA A 90 -13.10 30.25 -1.67
N ILE A 91 -11.87 30.34 -2.21
CA ILE A 91 -10.72 30.93 -1.52
C ILE A 91 -10.97 32.42 -1.22
N ALA A 92 -11.49 33.17 -2.19
CA ALA A 92 -11.75 34.60 -2.03
C ALA A 92 -12.91 34.91 -1.06
N MET A 93 -13.85 33.97 -0.89
CA MET A 93 -15.04 34.15 -0.05
C MET A 93 -14.82 33.73 1.41
N ASN A 94 -13.81 32.91 1.70
CA ASN A 94 -13.55 32.42 3.06
C ASN A 94 -12.42 33.25 3.69
N SER A 95 -12.71 33.91 4.82
CA SER A 95 -11.74 34.79 5.51
C SER A 95 -11.12 34.15 6.75
N THR A 96 -11.72 33.06 7.22
CA THR A 96 -11.39 32.43 8.51
C THR A 96 -10.42 31.26 8.34
N GLN A 97 -10.63 30.42 7.32
CA GLN A 97 -9.74 29.29 7.00
C GLN A 97 -9.51 29.21 5.50
N ASP A 98 -8.29 28.84 5.10
CA ASP A 98 -7.96 28.61 3.70
C ASP A 98 -8.47 27.22 3.26
N PRO A 99 -9.50 27.15 2.37
CA PRO A 99 -10.04 25.88 1.92
C PRO A 99 -9.03 25.07 1.08
N GLU A 100 -8.04 25.71 0.45
CA GLU A 100 -7.01 25.00 -0.33
C GLU A 100 -6.10 24.16 0.57
N VAL A 101 -5.69 24.73 1.71
CA VAL A 101 -4.87 24.03 2.69
C VAL A 101 -5.64 22.86 3.31
N VAL A 102 -6.93 23.03 3.58
CA VAL A 102 -7.78 21.96 4.11
C VAL A 102 -7.93 20.81 3.12
N ASP A 103 -8.24 21.12 1.85
CA ASP A 103 -8.39 20.08 0.83
C ASP A 103 -7.07 19.36 0.56
N MET A 104 -5.93 20.05 0.62
CA MET A 104 -4.60 19.45 0.50
C MET A 104 -4.22 18.56 1.70
N MET A 105 -4.62 18.95 2.91
CA MET A 105 -4.38 18.15 4.11
C MET A 105 -5.19 16.85 4.06
N LEU A 106 -6.48 16.95 3.75
CA LEU A 106 -7.39 15.81 3.63
C LEU A 106 -6.96 14.86 2.50
N ALA A 107 -6.44 15.44 1.41
CA ALA A 107 -5.81 14.75 0.31
C ALA A 107 -4.60 13.89 0.75
N ALA A 108 -3.59 14.52 1.36
CA ALA A 108 -2.40 13.82 1.85
C ALA A 108 -2.74 12.70 2.84
N GLN A 109 -3.73 12.94 3.68
CA GLN A 109 -4.19 12.00 4.68
C GLN A 109 -4.93 10.81 4.07
N ALA A 110 -5.80 11.03 3.08
CA ALA A 110 -6.44 9.95 2.31
C ALA A 110 -5.39 9.07 1.61
N MET A 111 -4.33 9.69 1.06
CA MET A 111 -3.23 8.97 0.43
C MET A 111 -2.48 8.08 1.42
N ALA A 112 -2.19 8.58 2.62
CA ALA A 112 -1.54 7.80 3.67
C ALA A 112 -2.39 6.59 4.09
N HIS A 113 -3.70 6.77 4.26
CA HIS A 113 -4.59 5.69 4.69
C HIS A 113 -4.78 4.61 3.61
N GLU A 114 -4.93 5.01 2.34
CA GLU A 114 -5.03 4.04 1.24
C GLU A 114 -3.72 3.24 1.10
N TRP A 115 -2.57 3.88 1.29
CA TRP A 115 -1.29 3.17 1.30
C TRP A 115 -1.20 2.15 2.44
N GLU A 116 -1.64 2.48 3.67
CA GLU A 116 -1.61 1.51 4.78
C GLU A 116 -2.56 0.34 4.55
N LYS A 117 -3.76 0.62 4.04
CA LYS A 117 -4.75 -0.41 3.70
C LYS A 117 -4.18 -1.39 2.68
N THR A 118 -3.57 -0.85 1.62
CA THR A 118 -2.93 -1.65 0.55
C THR A 118 -1.64 -2.32 1.00
N PHE A 119 -0.92 -1.78 1.97
CA PHE A 119 0.26 -2.43 2.54
C PHE A 119 -0.08 -3.79 3.18
N ILE A 120 -1.22 -3.88 3.89
CA ILE A 120 -1.66 -5.13 4.51
C ILE A 120 -2.45 -6.01 3.54
N HIS A 121 -3.47 -5.45 2.87
CA HIS A 121 -4.47 -6.20 2.10
C HIS A 121 -4.33 -6.04 0.58
N GLY A 122 -3.27 -5.37 0.09
CA GLY A 122 -3.07 -5.12 -1.33
C GLY A 122 -3.06 -6.40 -2.14
N GLN A 123 -3.73 -6.38 -3.29
CA GLN A 123 -3.86 -7.54 -4.15
C GLN A 123 -3.86 -7.13 -5.61
N THR A 124 -3.31 -7.99 -6.46
CA THR A 124 -3.32 -7.82 -7.92
C THR A 124 -4.37 -8.76 -8.51
N THR A 125 -5.65 -8.50 -8.26
CA THR A 125 -6.76 -9.26 -8.84
C THR A 125 -7.36 -8.52 -10.04
N THR A 126 -8.06 -9.24 -10.91
CA THR A 126 -8.67 -8.68 -12.12
C THR A 126 -9.78 -7.69 -11.72
N GLY A 127 -9.60 -6.39 -11.99
CA GLY A 127 -10.61 -5.36 -11.69
C GLY A 127 -10.04 -4.08 -11.10
N SER A 128 -10.76 -3.47 -10.14
CA SER A 128 -10.39 -2.19 -9.50
C SER A 128 -9.08 -2.23 -8.69
N THR A 129 -8.58 -3.42 -8.38
CA THR A 129 -7.34 -3.69 -7.63
C THR A 129 -6.14 -3.99 -8.54
N SER A 130 -6.34 -4.01 -9.87
CA SER A 130 -5.27 -4.31 -10.84
C SER A 130 -4.08 -3.36 -10.78
N LYS A 131 -4.23 -2.18 -10.15
CA LYS A 131 -3.19 -1.15 -10.02
C LYS A 131 -2.64 -1.02 -8.60
N GLN A 132 -2.90 -2.00 -7.73
CA GLN A 132 -2.34 -2.05 -6.38
C GLN A 132 -1.17 -3.03 -6.35
N PHE A 133 -0.20 -2.78 -5.46
CA PHE A 133 0.87 -3.75 -5.20
C PHE A 133 0.36 -4.88 -4.30
N LYS A 134 1.11 -5.99 -4.26
CA LYS A 134 0.81 -7.12 -3.37
C LYS A 134 1.15 -6.73 -1.93
N GLY A 135 0.15 -6.74 -1.05
CA GLY A 135 0.32 -6.51 0.38
C GLY A 135 0.89 -7.73 1.11
N LEU A 136 1.14 -7.57 2.41
CA LEU A 136 1.73 -8.61 3.25
C LEU A 136 0.95 -9.92 3.24
N LEU A 137 -0.37 -9.86 3.33
CA LEU A 137 -1.20 -11.07 3.37
C LEU A 137 -1.08 -11.88 2.06
N ARG A 138 -1.03 -11.20 0.92
CA ARG A 138 -0.81 -11.84 -0.39
C ARG A 138 0.61 -12.41 -0.50
N MET A 139 1.61 -11.69 -0.01
CA MET A 139 3.00 -12.16 -0.01
C MET A 139 3.17 -13.42 0.85
N ILE A 140 2.53 -13.47 2.02
CA ILE A 140 2.54 -14.64 2.91
C ILE A 140 1.86 -15.84 2.25
N ALA A 141 0.71 -15.65 1.60
CA ALA A 141 0.05 -16.73 0.86
C ALA A 141 0.95 -17.30 -0.25
N GLU A 142 1.59 -16.41 -1.03
CA GLU A 142 2.47 -16.84 -2.11
C GLU A 142 3.72 -17.57 -1.60
N PHE A 143 4.15 -17.40 -0.35
CA PHE A 143 5.24 -18.21 0.22
C PHE A 143 4.91 -19.70 0.28
N GLU A 144 3.64 -20.07 0.48
CA GLU A 144 3.21 -21.47 0.51
C GLU A 144 3.13 -22.07 -0.90
N SER A 145 2.56 -21.33 -1.86
CA SER A 145 2.56 -21.71 -3.27
C SER A 145 2.28 -20.52 -4.18
N ALA A 146 2.96 -20.43 -5.32
CA ALA A 146 2.83 -19.33 -6.28
C ALA A 146 1.43 -19.20 -6.92
N SER A 147 0.57 -20.21 -6.76
CA SER A 147 -0.79 -20.25 -7.32
C SER A 147 -1.91 -20.07 -6.29
N THR A 148 -1.63 -19.83 -5.01
CA THR A 148 -2.68 -19.72 -3.99
C THR A 148 -3.57 -18.51 -4.24
N THR A 149 -4.86 -18.77 -4.46
CA THR A 149 -5.92 -17.76 -4.61
C THR A 149 -6.76 -17.57 -3.34
N ASP A 150 -6.41 -18.26 -2.24
CA ASP A 150 -7.26 -18.38 -1.03
C ASP A 150 -7.56 -17.04 -0.34
N LEU A 151 -6.71 -16.03 -0.54
CA LEU A 151 -6.88 -14.69 0.06
C LEU A 151 -7.51 -13.63 -0.85
N ASP A 152 -7.97 -14.00 -2.05
CA ASP A 152 -8.63 -13.05 -2.98
C ASP A 152 -10.03 -12.62 -2.53
N GLY A 153 -10.57 -13.23 -1.47
CA GLY A 153 -11.86 -12.91 -0.86
C GLY A 153 -11.81 -11.98 0.36
N ALA A 154 -10.62 -11.63 0.87
CA ALA A 154 -10.47 -10.75 2.02
C ALA A 154 -10.56 -9.28 1.60
N THR A 155 -11.76 -8.84 1.20
CA THR A 155 -12.03 -7.43 0.96
C THR A 155 -12.11 -6.71 2.30
N ALA A 156 -11.20 -5.78 2.54
CA ALA A 156 -11.27 -4.90 3.71
C ALA A 156 -12.51 -4.01 3.57
N GLY A 157 -13.56 -4.38 4.33
CA GLY A 157 -14.73 -3.54 4.59
C GLY A 157 -14.35 -2.20 5.21
#